data_AF-A0A1F8LBN2-F1
#
_entry.id   AF-A0A1F8LBN2-F1
#
_cell.length_a   1.000
_cell.length_b   1.000
_cell.length_c   1.000
_cell.angle_alpha   90.00
_cell.angle_beta   90.00
_cell.angle_gamma   90.00
#
_symmetry.space_group_name_H-M   'P 1'
#
loop_
_entity.id
_entity.type
_entity.pdbx_description
1 polymer ?
#
loop_
_entity_poly.entity_id
_entity_poly.type
_entity_poly.pdbx_seq_one_letter_code
_entity_poly.pdbx_strand_id
1 'polypeptide(L)'
;MEQAAIDRVIANGVIVAAAGLIQAAAALAGGPVAHRSWDDPGALGQRRGPRPTPGPSANAGGLGIPGWGATLCSMTRVFRVPLGAGEVAFALPEGMRGTSVTARPAEPLPDLDAAVRDALARPVAGPRLHELAAGARSACVVVTDVTRACPEDRLLPPLLAELAAGGIADGAVTILVAAGLHRPMTAAEKSAGFGEAVVARYRVVDHDAFEPAGLVDLGAVAHGVPAVVNRIAVEADLLVATGIVEPHQFAGLSGGRKTVALGVADEATIGATHGVAMIDHPGTRLASLDGNPSTRRRPRSPSEPASASSSTSSPTKMAGR
;
A
#
# COMPACT_ATOMS: atom_id res chain seq x y z
N MET A 1 20.71 -24.43 -0.41
CA MET A 1 20.73 -23.04 -0.95
C MET A 1 19.33 -22.46 -1.01
N GLU A 2 18.35 -23.23 -1.50
CA GLU A 2 16.94 -22.83 -1.68
C GLU A 2 16.24 -22.34 -0.38
N GLN A 3 16.31 -23.12 0.71
CA GLN A 3 15.71 -22.74 2.01
C GLN A 3 16.33 -21.47 2.61
N ALA A 4 17.64 -21.27 2.46
CA ALA A 4 18.33 -20.07 2.94
C ALA A 4 17.97 -18.81 2.12
N ALA A 5 17.59 -18.97 0.84
CA ALA A 5 17.11 -17.86 0.01
C ALA A 5 15.67 -17.47 0.40
N ILE A 6 14.80 -18.46 0.64
CA ILE A 6 13.45 -18.24 1.19
C ILE A 6 13.53 -17.55 2.54
N ASP A 7 14.36 -18.07 3.44
CA ASP A 7 14.54 -17.50 4.77
C ASP A 7 15.27 -16.15 4.72
N ARG A 8 16.12 -15.87 3.72
CA ARG A 8 16.66 -14.53 3.48
C ARG A 8 15.59 -13.54 3.04
N VAL A 9 14.70 -13.91 2.11
CA VAL A 9 13.58 -13.03 1.71
C VAL A 9 12.59 -12.81 2.87
N ILE A 10 12.39 -13.82 3.73
CA ILE A 10 11.44 -13.80 4.85
C ILE A 10 12.03 -13.24 6.17
N ALA A 11 13.34 -13.34 6.39
CA ALA A 11 14.04 -12.95 7.63
C ALA A 11 15.07 -11.82 7.45
N ASN A 12 15.72 -11.71 6.28
CA ASN A 12 16.63 -10.60 5.94
C ASN A 12 15.97 -9.51 5.08
N GLY A 13 14.65 -9.60 4.87
CA GLY A 13 13.85 -8.42 4.60
C GLY A 13 13.97 -7.52 5.83
N VAL A 14 15.04 -6.72 5.88
CA VAL A 14 15.06 -5.51 6.68
C VAL A 14 13.99 -4.65 6.02
N ILE A 15 12.78 -4.85 6.49
CA ILE A 15 11.71 -3.90 6.32
C ILE A 15 12.22 -2.70 7.10
N VAL A 16 12.86 -1.75 6.40
CA VAL A 16 12.77 -0.36 6.82
C VAL A 16 11.32 0.03 6.56
N ALA A 17 10.45 -0.56 7.37
CA ALA A 17 9.26 0.11 7.76
C ALA A 17 9.84 1.32 8.47
N ALA A 18 9.44 2.51 8.03
CA ALA A 18 9.12 3.52 9.01
C ALA A 18 8.04 2.93 9.94
N ALA A 19 8.40 1.95 10.76
CA ALA A 19 7.67 1.55 11.91
C ALA A 19 8.03 2.62 12.93
N GLY A 20 7.01 3.39 13.33
CA GLY A 20 7.16 4.60 14.11
C GLY A 20 6.75 5.84 13.34
N LEU A 21 5.49 5.86 12.85
CA LEU A 21 4.62 6.99 12.48
C LEU A 21 3.66 6.40 11.42
N ILE A 22 2.51 5.85 11.78
CA ILE A 22 1.29 6.64 11.97
C ILE A 22 0.18 5.71 12.54
N GLN A 23 -0.18 5.90 13.81
CA GLN A 23 -1.56 6.31 14.07
C GLN A 23 -1.66 7.74 13.56
N ALA A 24 -2.73 8.06 12.84
CA ALA A 24 -3.03 9.37 12.27
C ALA A 24 -2.26 9.88 11.01
N ALA A 25 -2.83 9.75 9.80
CA ALA A 25 -2.88 10.85 8.80
C ALA A 25 -4.03 10.66 7.78
N ALA A 26 -5.04 11.50 7.91
CA ALA A 26 -6.02 11.86 6.89
C ALA A 26 -5.83 13.35 6.57
N ALA A 27 -5.86 13.71 5.28
CA ALA A 27 -5.75 15.06 4.68
C ALA A 27 -4.31 15.60 4.55
N LEU A 28 -3.89 16.36 3.52
CA LEU A 28 -4.52 17.40 2.67
C LEU A 28 -3.85 17.34 1.25
N ALA A 29 -4.29 17.91 0.13
CA ALA A 29 -5.09 19.11 -0.12
C ALA A 29 -5.59 19.13 -1.60
N GLY A 30 -6.70 19.82 -1.87
CA GLY A 30 -6.86 20.57 -3.13
C GLY A 30 -6.39 22.01 -2.91
N GLY A 31 -5.95 22.80 -3.89
CA GLY A 31 -5.88 22.68 -5.36
C GLY A 31 -4.88 23.72 -5.91
N PRO A 32 -5.11 24.44 -7.04
CA PRO A 32 -5.93 24.17 -8.22
C PRO A 32 -5.08 24.14 -9.52
N VAL A 33 -5.37 23.28 -10.52
CA VAL A 33 -4.86 23.49 -11.89
C VAL A 33 -5.86 23.01 -12.95
N ALA A 34 -5.97 23.79 -14.02
CA ALA A 34 -6.96 23.80 -15.08
C ALA A 34 -7.16 22.49 -15.87
N HIS A 35 -8.42 22.23 -16.24
CA HIS A 35 -8.80 21.17 -17.17
C HIS A 35 -8.77 21.66 -18.63
N ARG A 36 -8.15 20.88 -19.52
CA ARG A 36 -8.49 20.83 -20.94
C ARG A 36 -9.50 19.70 -21.15
N SER A 37 -10.55 20.02 -21.91
CA SER A 37 -11.73 19.22 -22.21
C SER A 37 -11.44 17.97 -23.03
N TRP A 38 -12.04 16.84 -22.63
CA TRP A 38 -12.33 15.71 -23.49
C TRP A 38 -13.83 15.70 -23.79
N ASP A 39 -14.26 16.60 -24.66
CA ASP A 39 -15.58 16.53 -25.32
C ASP A 39 -15.33 16.61 -26.83
N ASP A 40 -15.31 15.44 -27.48
CA ASP A 40 -15.63 15.32 -28.91
C ASP A 40 -16.89 14.43 -29.03
N PRO A 41 -18.09 15.03 -29.17
CA PRO A 41 -19.34 14.29 -29.26
C PRO A 41 -19.65 13.94 -30.72
N GLY A 42 -19.03 12.87 -31.20
CA GLY A 42 -19.36 12.23 -32.47
C GLY A 42 -20.16 10.95 -32.25
N ALA A 43 -21.46 11.02 -32.55
CA ALA A 43 -22.40 9.90 -32.73
C ALA A 43 -22.95 9.22 -31.46
N LEU A 44 -24.22 9.53 -31.17
CA LEU A 44 -25.31 8.55 -31.13
C LEU A 44 -26.67 9.29 -31.08
N GLY A 45 -27.32 9.42 -32.24
CA GLY A 45 -28.77 9.64 -32.33
C GLY A 45 -29.52 8.37 -31.88
N GLN A 46 -30.82 8.34 -31.60
CA GLN A 46 -31.92 9.18 -32.05
C GLN A 46 -33.05 9.24 -31.02
N ARG A 47 -33.93 10.22 -31.24
CA ARG A 47 -35.07 10.71 -30.46
C ARG A 47 -36.24 9.73 -30.35
N ARG A 48 -36.99 9.80 -29.24
CA ARG A 48 -38.47 9.69 -29.22
C ARG A 48 -39.06 10.73 -28.27
N GLY A 49 -40.10 11.42 -28.73
CA GLY A 49 -40.63 12.68 -28.18
C GLY A 49 -41.53 12.58 -26.93
N PRO A 50 -41.99 13.73 -26.40
CA PRO A 50 -42.69 13.81 -25.12
C PRO A 50 -44.16 13.39 -25.20
N ARG A 51 -44.65 12.72 -24.15
CA ARG A 51 -46.09 12.46 -23.92
C ARG A 51 -46.76 13.67 -23.26
N PRO A 52 -48.06 13.92 -23.54
CA PRO A 52 -48.76 15.12 -23.08
C PRO A 52 -49.17 15.04 -21.60
N THR A 53 -49.17 16.21 -20.96
CA THR A 53 -49.71 16.51 -19.62
C THR A 53 -51.24 16.56 -19.62
N PRO A 54 -51.95 16.04 -18.61
CA PRO A 54 -53.36 16.37 -18.41
C PRO A 54 -53.52 17.71 -17.68
N GLY A 55 -54.43 18.55 -18.19
CA GLY A 55 -54.82 19.84 -17.61
C GLY A 55 -55.67 19.73 -16.33
N PRO A 56 -55.99 20.87 -15.71
CA PRO A 56 -56.49 20.92 -14.34
C PRO A 56 -58.00 20.63 -14.27
N SER A 57 -58.42 19.82 -13.31
CA SER A 57 -59.82 19.80 -12.86
C SER A 57 -59.96 20.68 -11.61
N ALA A 58 -60.86 21.64 -11.70
CA ALA A 58 -61.34 22.42 -10.58
C ALA A 58 -62.52 21.67 -9.95
N ASN A 59 -62.54 21.54 -8.62
CA ASN A 59 -63.75 21.76 -7.84
C ASN A 59 -63.43 22.06 -6.37
N ALA A 60 -64.29 22.91 -5.81
CA ALA A 60 -64.08 23.72 -4.62
C ALA A 60 -64.63 23.09 -3.32
N GLY A 61 -64.22 23.71 -2.20
CA GLY A 61 -64.85 23.59 -0.87
C GLY A 61 -63.98 22.85 0.13
N GLY A 62 -63.63 23.35 1.31
CA GLY A 62 -63.98 24.58 2.00
C GLY A 62 -63.36 24.53 3.41
N LEU A 63 -63.42 25.67 4.09
CA LEU A 63 -63.26 25.87 5.53
C LEU A 63 -61.83 25.77 6.09
N GLY A 64 -61.23 26.95 6.24
CA GLY A 64 -60.06 27.16 7.09
C GLY A 64 -60.40 27.04 8.57
N ILE A 65 -59.47 26.44 9.31
CA ILE A 65 -59.34 26.58 10.76
C ILE A 65 -57.96 27.21 10.99
N PRO A 66 -57.85 28.37 11.68
CA PRO A 66 -56.58 29.00 11.97
C PRO A 66 -55.95 28.45 13.25
N GLY A 67 -54.66 28.18 13.21
CA GLY A 67 -53.82 27.87 14.37
C GLY A 67 -53.45 26.39 14.47
N TRP A 68 -52.34 26.11 15.15
CA TRP A 68 -51.63 24.84 15.26
C TRP A 68 -50.87 24.50 13.96
N GLY A 69 -49.55 24.41 13.90
CA GLY A 69 -48.53 24.22 14.92
C GLY A 69 -47.41 23.45 14.23
N ALA A 70 -46.18 23.96 14.33
CA ALA A 70 -44.95 23.34 13.84
C ALA A 70 -44.91 23.01 12.34
N THR A 71 -44.14 23.79 11.58
CA THR A 71 -43.39 23.23 10.46
C THR A 71 -42.50 22.13 11.05
N LEU A 72 -42.97 20.89 11.03
CA LEU A 72 -42.11 19.72 11.14
C LEU A 72 -41.23 19.74 9.90
N CYS A 73 -40.17 20.56 9.96
CA CYS A 73 -38.98 20.31 9.17
C CYS A 73 -38.46 18.97 9.68
N SER A 74 -38.98 17.87 9.13
CA SER A 74 -38.30 16.59 9.21
C SER A 74 -36.92 16.85 8.64
N MET A 75 -35.92 16.94 9.52
CA MET A 75 -34.54 17.07 9.10
C MET A 75 -34.16 15.73 8.48
N THR A 76 -34.51 15.55 7.21
CA THR A 76 -34.12 14.37 6.46
C THR A 76 -32.59 14.37 6.42
N ARG A 77 -32.00 13.43 7.16
CA ARG A 77 -30.55 13.30 7.25
C ARG A 77 -30.00 13.01 5.85
N VAL A 78 -29.13 13.90 5.37
CA VAL A 78 -28.42 13.73 4.10
C VAL A 78 -27.12 12.97 4.34
N PHE A 79 -26.91 11.91 3.57
CA PHE A 79 -25.68 11.13 3.50
C PHE A 79 -24.85 11.60 2.31
N ARG A 80 -23.52 11.57 2.47
CA ARG A 80 -22.55 11.95 1.44
C ARG A 80 -21.57 10.80 1.25
N VAL A 81 -21.33 10.40 0.01
CA VAL A 81 -20.43 9.31 -0.35
C VAL A 81 -19.49 9.77 -1.46
N PRO A 82 -18.17 9.56 -1.34
CA PRO A 82 -17.22 9.87 -2.41
C PRO A 82 -17.56 9.14 -3.72
N LEU A 83 -17.50 9.84 -4.84
CA LEU A 83 -17.63 9.27 -6.19
C LEU A 83 -16.74 10.06 -7.17
N GLY A 84 -15.70 9.40 -7.68
CA GLY A 84 -14.71 10.05 -8.54
C GLY A 84 -14.01 11.20 -7.81
N ALA A 85 -14.02 12.40 -8.41
CA ALA A 85 -13.43 13.60 -7.83
C ALA A 85 -14.41 14.39 -6.92
N GLY A 86 -15.63 13.91 -6.72
CA GLY A 86 -16.66 14.60 -5.94
C GLY A 86 -17.38 13.68 -4.97
N GLU A 87 -18.60 14.07 -4.62
CA GLU A 87 -19.47 13.31 -3.73
C GLU A 87 -20.89 13.22 -4.29
N VAL A 88 -21.55 12.11 -4.02
CA VAL A 88 -23.00 11.98 -4.18
C VAL A 88 -23.67 12.21 -2.84
N ALA A 89 -24.62 13.13 -2.82
CA ALA A 89 -25.48 13.38 -1.67
C ALA A 89 -26.84 12.70 -1.88
N PHE A 90 -27.34 11.99 -0.86
CA PHE A 90 -28.66 11.37 -0.90
C PHE A 90 -29.34 11.39 0.47
N ALA A 91 -30.67 11.34 0.46
CA ALA A 91 -31.50 11.13 1.63
C ALA A 91 -32.00 9.68 1.65
N LEU A 92 -32.20 9.12 2.84
CA LEU A 92 -32.89 7.84 2.95
C LEU A 92 -34.40 8.03 2.74
N PRO A 93 -35.08 7.10 2.05
CA PRO A 93 -36.54 7.06 2.00
C PRO A 93 -37.19 7.06 3.38
N GLU A 94 -38.43 7.54 3.46
CA GLU A 94 -39.20 7.53 4.70
C GLU A 94 -39.28 6.11 5.30
N GLY A 95 -39.13 6.02 6.63
CA GLY A 95 -39.11 4.75 7.35
C GLY A 95 -37.77 4.00 7.33
N MET A 96 -36.83 4.34 6.44
CA MET A 96 -35.49 3.76 6.45
C MET A 96 -34.59 4.40 7.50
N ARG A 97 -33.69 3.59 8.07
CA ARG A 97 -32.68 4.03 9.04
C ARG A 97 -31.30 3.65 8.52
N GLY A 98 -30.32 4.53 8.73
CA GLY A 98 -28.95 4.28 8.34
C GLY A 98 -27.98 4.89 9.33
N THR A 99 -26.83 4.23 9.48
CA THR A 99 -25.72 4.65 10.32
C THR A 99 -24.52 4.89 9.41
N SER A 100 -23.90 6.06 9.54
CA SER A 100 -22.61 6.33 8.89
C SER A 100 -21.50 5.81 9.79
N VAL A 101 -20.67 4.93 9.25
CA VAL A 101 -19.45 4.45 9.90
C VAL A 101 -18.28 5.00 9.10
N THR A 102 -17.48 5.84 9.75
CA THR A 102 -16.30 6.47 9.14
C THR A 102 -15.06 6.11 9.95
N ALA A 103 -13.90 6.10 9.28
CA ALA A 103 -12.63 5.99 9.96
C ALA A 103 -12.47 7.17 10.94
N ARG A 104 -11.84 6.90 12.10
CA ARG A 104 -11.48 7.97 13.03
C ARG A 104 -10.51 8.93 12.33
N PRO A 105 -10.77 10.25 12.37
CA PRO A 105 -9.83 11.23 11.85
C PRO A 105 -8.47 11.13 12.52
N ALA A 106 -7.49 11.63 11.80
CA ALA A 106 -6.13 11.24 11.92
C ALA A 106 -5.30 12.49 11.59
N GLU A 107 -4.71 13.12 12.60
CA GLU A 107 -3.87 14.32 12.46
C GLU A 107 -2.66 14.06 11.53
N PRO A 108 -2.54 14.78 10.40
CA PRO A 108 -1.40 14.65 9.50
C PRO A 108 -0.07 15.01 10.17
N LEU A 109 1.01 14.46 9.62
CA LEU A 109 2.35 14.87 10.02
C LEU A 109 2.62 16.32 9.60
N PRO A 110 3.15 17.17 10.50
CA PRO A 110 3.47 18.55 10.16
C PRO A 110 4.68 18.65 9.22
N ASP A 111 5.62 17.71 9.33
CA ASP A 111 6.80 17.62 8.47
C ASP A 111 7.09 16.14 8.15
N LEU A 112 6.69 15.72 6.95
CA LEU A 112 6.91 14.36 6.46
C LEU A 112 8.40 14.05 6.30
N ASP A 113 9.21 15.01 5.86
CA ASP A 113 10.64 14.77 5.63
C ASP A 113 11.39 14.54 6.95
N ALA A 114 11.07 15.34 7.97
CA ALA A 114 11.62 15.14 9.30
C ALA A 114 11.20 13.78 9.86
N ALA A 115 9.93 13.40 9.71
CA ALA A 115 9.42 12.11 10.14
C ALA A 115 10.16 10.93 9.47
N VAL A 116 10.41 11.01 8.15
CA VAL A 116 11.14 9.97 7.42
C VAL A 116 12.58 9.84 7.92
N ARG A 117 13.30 10.96 8.08
CA ARG A 117 14.67 10.95 8.63
C ARG A 117 14.70 10.37 10.04
N ASP A 118 13.74 10.75 10.87
CA ASP A 118 13.63 10.26 12.24
C ASP A 118 13.36 8.75 12.30
N ALA A 119 12.49 8.24 11.43
CA ALA A 119 12.21 6.81 11.34
C ALA A 119 13.43 6.00 10.90
N LEU A 120 14.23 6.52 9.95
CA LEU A 120 15.50 5.92 9.53
C LEU A 120 16.58 5.95 10.65
N ALA A 121 16.59 7.01 11.45
CA ALA A 121 17.52 7.17 12.55
C ALA A 121 17.18 6.30 13.78
N ARG A 122 15.91 5.95 13.96
CA ARG A 122 15.39 5.21 15.12
C ARG A 122 14.53 4.01 14.65
N PRO A 123 15.16 2.96 14.07
CA PRO A 123 14.41 1.78 13.62
C PRO A 123 13.69 1.11 14.79
N VAL A 124 12.45 0.67 14.56
CA VAL A 124 11.67 -0.06 15.59
C VAL A 124 12.30 -1.39 15.96
N ALA A 125 13.00 -2.02 15.02
CA ALA A 125 13.72 -3.26 15.27
C ALA A 125 14.98 -3.34 14.40
N GLY A 126 16.05 -3.87 14.97
CA GLY A 126 17.32 -4.07 14.28
C GLY A 126 18.20 -2.83 14.22
N PRO A 127 19.38 -2.96 13.59
CA PRO A 127 20.31 -1.85 13.37
C PRO A 127 19.79 -0.87 12.31
N ARG A 128 20.42 0.30 12.21
CA ARG A 128 20.12 1.31 11.18
C ARG A 128 20.49 0.81 9.80
N LEU A 129 19.87 1.42 8.77
CA LEU A 129 20.04 0.97 7.39
C LEU A 129 21.50 1.06 6.92
N HIS A 130 22.24 2.13 7.25
CA HIS A 130 23.65 2.23 6.86
C HIS A 130 24.53 1.14 7.53
N GLU A 131 24.17 0.68 8.73
CA GLU A 131 24.89 -0.40 9.42
C GLU A 131 24.65 -1.76 8.74
N LEU A 132 23.45 -1.96 8.18
CA LEU A 132 23.12 -3.15 7.39
C LEU A 132 23.73 -3.13 5.99
N ALA A 133 23.84 -1.94 5.41
CA ALA A 133 24.49 -1.72 4.14
C ALA A 133 26.02 -1.90 4.24
N ALA A 134 26.60 -1.74 5.42
CA ALA A 134 28.02 -1.97 5.66
C ALA A 134 28.41 -3.42 5.31
N GLY A 135 29.18 -3.59 4.23
CA GLY A 135 29.66 -4.88 3.75
C GLY A 135 28.77 -5.55 2.69
N ALA A 136 27.60 -4.99 2.37
CA ALA A 136 26.82 -5.40 1.21
C ALA A 136 27.43 -4.79 -0.07
N ARG A 137 27.48 -5.54 -1.17
CA ARG A 137 28.01 -5.03 -2.45
C ARG A 137 26.93 -4.47 -3.36
N SER A 138 25.67 -4.79 -3.09
CA SER A 138 24.52 -4.37 -3.87
C SER A 138 23.28 -4.24 -3.00
N ALA A 139 22.35 -3.38 -3.41
CA ALA A 139 21.03 -3.28 -2.79
C ALA A 139 19.90 -3.28 -3.82
N CYS A 140 18.79 -3.92 -3.48
CA CYS A 140 17.51 -3.78 -4.17
C CYS A 140 16.53 -3.03 -3.27
N VAL A 141 16.00 -1.91 -3.74
CA VAL A 141 14.96 -1.13 -3.07
C VAL A 141 13.64 -1.37 -3.78
N VAL A 142 12.76 -2.15 -3.17
CA VAL A 142 11.45 -2.48 -3.72
C VAL A 142 10.45 -1.40 -3.35
N VAL A 143 9.88 -0.73 -4.35
CA VAL A 143 8.98 0.41 -4.20
C VAL A 143 7.60 0.10 -4.74
N THR A 144 6.58 0.81 -4.27
CA THR A 144 5.22 0.66 -4.81
C THR A 144 5.06 1.28 -6.20
N ASP A 145 4.08 0.80 -6.97
CA ASP A 145 3.73 1.38 -8.27
C ASP A 145 2.78 2.58 -8.13
N VAL A 146 2.44 3.21 -9.27
CA VAL A 146 1.56 4.40 -9.33
C VAL A 146 0.14 4.15 -8.81
N THR A 147 -0.28 2.90 -8.62
CA THR A 147 -1.61 2.59 -8.06
C THR A 147 -1.67 2.78 -6.54
N ARG A 148 -0.53 3.08 -5.91
CA ARG A 148 -0.41 3.38 -4.49
C ARG A 148 -0.08 4.85 -4.29
N ALA A 149 -0.77 5.49 -3.36
CA ALA A 149 -0.47 6.84 -2.91
C ALA A 149 0.71 6.88 -1.92
N CYS A 150 1.78 6.13 -2.20
CA CYS A 150 3.00 6.13 -1.40
C CYS A 150 3.88 7.32 -1.82
N PRO A 151 4.35 8.18 -0.90
CA PRO A 151 5.18 9.33 -1.22
C PRO A 151 6.65 8.92 -1.45
N GLU A 152 6.89 8.06 -2.44
CA GLU A 152 8.22 7.47 -2.71
C GLU A 152 9.27 8.54 -3.04
N ASP A 153 8.88 9.66 -3.66
CA ASP A 153 9.72 10.84 -3.89
C ASP A 153 10.28 11.47 -2.59
N ARG A 154 9.59 11.26 -1.47
CA ARG A 154 10.01 11.70 -0.13
C ARG A 154 10.75 10.60 0.63
N LEU A 155 10.40 9.33 0.40
CA LEU A 155 11.01 8.18 1.08
C LEU A 155 12.38 7.81 0.49
N LEU A 156 12.50 7.82 -0.84
CA LEU A 156 13.68 7.33 -1.55
C LEU A 156 14.93 8.17 -1.28
N PRO A 157 14.93 9.51 -1.36
CA PRO A 157 16.17 10.28 -1.18
C PRO A 157 16.89 10.01 0.15
N PRO A 158 16.24 10.07 1.34
CA PRO A 158 16.93 9.78 2.60
C PRO A 158 17.27 8.28 2.76
N LEU A 159 16.47 7.37 2.21
CA LEU A 159 16.78 5.93 2.22
C LEU A 159 18.04 5.63 1.41
N LEU A 160 18.13 6.18 0.18
CA LEU A 160 19.29 6.03 -0.70
C LEU A 160 20.54 6.66 -0.08
N ALA A 161 20.39 7.76 0.67
CA ALA A 161 21.49 8.36 1.42
C ALA A 161 22.03 7.44 2.53
N GLU A 162 21.17 6.70 3.25
CA GLU A 162 21.61 5.70 4.24
C GLU A 162 22.34 4.53 3.57
N LEU A 163 21.90 4.07 2.39
CA LEU A 163 22.62 3.04 1.63
C LEU A 163 24.01 3.51 1.19
N ALA A 164 24.11 4.75 0.71
CA ALA A 164 25.38 5.37 0.35
C ALA A 164 26.30 5.56 1.58
N ALA A 165 25.74 5.95 2.73
CA ALA A 165 26.48 6.06 3.98
C ALA A 165 27.03 4.70 4.47
N GLY A 166 26.34 3.60 4.16
CA GLY A 166 26.82 2.24 4.38
C GLY A 166 27.86 1.76 3.35
N GLY A 167 28.15 2.56 2.32
CA GLY A 167 29.19 2.29 1.33
C GLY A 167 28.71 1.63 0.03
N ILE A 168 27.40 1.49 -0.19
CA ILE A 168 26.87 0.94 -1.45
C ILE A 168 26.87 2.06 -2.51
N ALA A 169 27.60 1.84 -3.61
CA ALA A 169 27.64 2.78 -4.73
C ALA A 169 26.30 2.83 -5.48
N ASP A 170 25.94 3.98 -6.04
CA ASP A 170 24.65 4.17 -6.73
C ASP A 170 24.42 3.16 -7.85
N GLY A 171 25.47 2.85 -8.63
CA GLY A 171 25.39 1.86 -9.72
C GLY A 171 25.17 0.42 -9.25
N ALA A 172 25.31 0.14 -7.95
CA ALA A 172 25.03 -1.14 -7.32
C ALA A 172 23.66 -1.16 -6.59
N VAL A 173 22.89 -0.07 -6.68
CA VAL A 173 21.52 0.01 -6.19
C VAL A 173 20.55 -0.12 -7.36
N THR A 174 19.59 -1.05 -7.25
CA THR A 174 18.46 -1.14 -8.17
C THR A 174 17.17 -0.80 -7.43
N ILE A 175 16.37 0.10 -8.00
CA ILE A 175 15.01 0.37 -7.56
C ILE A 175 14.08 -0.53 -8.37
N LEU A 176 13.36 -1.42 -7.70
CA LEU A 176 12.46 -2.39 -8.31
C LEU A 176 11.00 -2.00 -8.01
N VAL A 177 10.25 -1.65 -9.04
CA VAL A 177 8.82 -1.31 -8.89
C VAL A 177 8.01 -2.58 -8.72
N ALA A 178 7.30 -2.66 -7.61
CA ALA A 178 6.47 -3.78 -7.19
C ALA A 178 5.08 -3.75 -7.85
N ALA A 179 5.05 -3.97 -9.16
CA ALA A 179 3.83 -3.91 -9.97
C ALA A 179 2.86 -5.08 -9.72
N GLY A 180 3.33 -6.21 -9.17
CA GLY A 180 2.55 -7.45 -9.16
C GLY A 180 2.07 -7.81 -10.58
N LEU A 181 0.76 -7.87 -10.80
CA LEU A 181 0.15 -8.12 -12.11
C LEU A 181 -0.23 -6.85 -12.89
N HIS A 182 0.17 -5.67 -12.42
CA HIS A 182 -0.12 -4.42 -13.12
C HIS A 182 0.83 -4.23 -14.30
N ARG A 183 0.44 -3.34 -15.22
CA ARG A 183 1.33 -2.91 -16.29
C ARG A 183 2.59 -2.21 -15.74
N PRO A 184 3.70 -2.20 -16.48
CA PRO A 184 4.85 -1.35 -16.17
C PRO A 184 4.47 0.14 -16.08
N MET A 185 5.19 0.87 -15.23
CA MET A 185 5.09 2.32 -15.15
C MET A 185 5.74 2.99 -16.36
N THR A 186 5.12 4.04 -16.86
CA THR A 186 5.72 4.93 -17.86
C THR A 186 6.86 5.75 -17.26
N ALA A 187 7.75 6.28 -18.11
CA ALA A 187 8.83 7.16 -17.66
C ALA A 187 8.32 8.41 -16.92
N ALA A 188 7.19 8.97 -17.37
CA ALA A 188 6.55 10.11 -16.73
C ALA A 188 6.02 9.76 -15.32
N GLU A 189 5.38 8.59 -15.17
CA GLU A 189 4.91 8.11 -13.87
C GLU A 189 6.06 7.86 -12.90
N LYS A 190 7.18 7.28 -13.37
CA LYS A 190 8.38 7.09 -12.54
C LYS A 190 8.99 8.42 -12.10
N SER A 191 9.09 9.38 -13.02
CA SER A 191 9.63 10.71 -12.72
C SER A 191 8.78 11.46 -11.71
N ALA A 192 7.44 11.40 -11.88
CA ALA A 192 6.49 12.02 -10.95
C ALA A 192 6.47 11.31 -9.59
N GLY A 193 6.52 9.98 -9.56
CA GLY A 193 6.40 9.19 -8.34
C GLY A 193 7.69 9.08 -7.51
N PHE A 194 8.86 9.04 -8.16
CA PHE A 194 10.15 8.81 -7.50
C PHE A 194 11.06 10.05 -7.50
N GLY A 195 10.71 11.07 -8.27
CA GLY A 195 11.51 12.26 -8.50
C GLY A 195 12.54 12.09 -9.62
N GLU A 196 12.68 13.12 -10.47
CA GLU A 196 13.59 13.11 -11.63
C GLU A 196 15.05 12.81 -11.26
N ALA A 197 15.53 13.38 -10.16
CA ALA A 197 16.91 13.19 -9.71
C ALA A 197 17.21 11.73 -9.34
N VAL A 198 16.23 11.01 -8.78
CA VAL A 198 16.37 9.58 -8.44
C VAL A 198 16.36 8.74 -9.71
N VAL A 199 15.39 8.98 -10.60
CA VAL A 199 15.25 8.22 -11.86
C VAL A 199 16.46 8.42 -12.78
N ALA A 200 17.08 9.62 -12.78
CA ALA A 200 18.27 9.89 -13.57
C ALA A 200 19.55 9.25 -13.01
N ARG A 201 19.60 9.01 -11.69
CA ARG A 201 20.81 8.56 -10.98
C ARG A 201 20.84 7.04 -10.74
N TYR A 202 19.69 6.43 -10.54
CA TYR A 202 19.56 5.02 -10.15
C TYR A 202 18.89 4.20 -11.24
N ARG A 203 19.24 2.91 -11.31
CA ARG A 203 18.55 1.96 -12.19
C ARG A 203 17.15 1.69 -11.64
N VAL A 204 16.11 2.04 -12.39
CA VAL A 204 14.70 1.77 -12.05
C VAL A 204 14.12 0.73 -13.00
N VAL A 205 13.66 -0.40 -12.46
CA VAL A 205 13.12 -1.55 -13.23
C VAL A 205 11.71 -1.85 -12.76
N ASP A 206 10.78 -2.11 -13.68
CA ASP A 206 9.46 -2.64 -13.32
C ASP A 206 9.52 -4.15 -13.18
N HIS A 207 8.88 -4.67 -12.15
CA HIS A 207 8.60 -6.09 -12.07
C HIS A 207 7.69 -6.54 -13.24
N ASP A 208 8.03 -7.68 -13.83
CA ASP A 208 7.18 -8.39 -14.79
C ASP A 208 6.93 -9.80 -14.27
N ALA A 209 5.67 -10.07 -13.89
CA ALA A 209 5.22 -11.35 -13.36
C ALA A 209 5.11 -12.45 -14.43
N PHE A 210 5.22 -12.08 -15.71
CA PHE A 210 5.01 -12.95 -16.86
C PHE A 210 6.31 -13.28 -17.60
N GLU A 211 7.45 -12.68 -17.22
CA GLU A 211 8.76 -12.90 -17.85
C GLU A 211 9.59 -13.94 -17.06
N PRO A 212 9.64 -15.22 -17.49
CA PRO A 212 10.25 -16.28 -16.69
C PRO A 212 11.74 -16.10 -16.45
N ALA A 213 12.49 -15.45 -17.37
CA ALA A 213 13.91 -15.24 -17.18
C ALA A 213 14.22 -14.26 -16.02
N GLY A 214 13.27 -13.35 -15.74
CA GLY A 214 13.34 -12.38 -14.64
C GLY A 214 12.96 -12.96 -13.27
N LEU A 215 12.56 -14.24 -13.21
CA LEU A 215 12.00 -14.88 -12.02
C LEU A 215 12.93 -15.99 -11.49
N VAL A 216 12.76 -16.28 -10.20
CA VAL A 216 13.43 -17.38 -9.50
C VAL A 216 12.37 -18.14 -8.72
N ASP A 217 12.29 -19.45 -8.97
CA ASP A 217 11.49 -20.36 -8.17
C ASP A 217 12.24 -20.71 -6.88
N LEU A 218 11.60 -20.42 -5.74
CA LEU A 218 12.10 -20.73 -4.41
C LEU A 218 11.34 -21.93 -3.79
N GLY A 219 10.59 -22.68 -4.58
CA GLY A 219 9.77 -23.80 -4.14
C GLY A 219 8.39 -23.36 -3.66
N ALA A 220 7.89 -23.94 -2.57
CA ALA A 220 6.56 -23.65 -2.04
C ALA A 220 6.62 -23.25 -0.56
N VAL A 221 5.76 -22.30 -0.18
CA VAL A 221 5.56 -21.87 1.21
C VAL A 221 4.30 -22.50 1.81
N ALA A 222 3.89 -22.01 2.98
CA ALA A 222 2.71 -22.52 3.69
C ALA A 222 1.49 -22.60 2.75
N HIS A 223 0.66 -23.63 2.95
CA HIS A 223 -0.53 -23.90 2.12
C HIS A 223 -0.23 -24.24 0.65
N GLY A 224 1.01 -24.64 0.32
CA GLY A 224 1.39 -25.07 -1.03
C GLY A 224 1.44 -23.93 -2.04
N VAL A 225 1.50 -22.68 -1.56
CA VAL A 225 1.63 -21.49 -2.40
C VAL A 225 3.03 -21.51 -3.04
N PRO A 226 3.14 -21.47 -4.39
CA PRO A 226 4.43 -21.32 -5.06
C PRO A 226 5.12 -20.03 -4.59
N ALA A 227 6.43 -20.05 -4.47
CA ALA A 227 7.23 -18.90 -4.09
C ALA A 227 8.15 -18.53 -5.25
N VAL A 228 7.55 -17.96 -6.30
CA VAL A 228 8.28 -17.52 -7.49
C VAL A 228 8.32 -15.99 -7.48
N VAL A 229 9.52 -15.43 -7.40
CA VAL A 229 9.72 -13.99 -7.19
C VAL A 229 10.81 -13.43 -8.09
N ASN A 230 10.87 -12.10 -8.20
CA ASN A 230 11.82 -11.41 -9.05
C ASN A 230 13.28 -11.67 -8.64
N ARG A 231 14.08 -12.06 -9.62
CA ARG A 231 15.50 -12.36 -9.48
C ARG A 231 16.30 -11.22 -8.86
N ILE A 232 16.02 -9.97 -9.23
CA ILE A 232 16.74 -8.78 -8.72
C ILE A 232 16.56 -8.67 -7.20
N ALA A 233 15.38 -8.99 -6.67
CA ALA A 233 15.12 -8.95 -5.23
C ALA A 233 15.85 -10.08 -4.48
N VAL A 234 15.95 -11.27 -5.07
CA VAL A 234 16.58 -12.45 -4.44
C VAL A 234 18.10 -12.38 -4.47
N GLU A 235 18.68 -11.88 -5.57
CA GLU A 235 20.12 -11.89 -5.81
C GLU A 235 20.85 -10.68 -5.19
N ALA A 236 20.13 -9.66 -4.71
CA ALA A 236 20.74 -8.53 -4.02
C ALA A 236 21.34 -8.93 -2.67
N ASP A 237 22.50 -8.34 -2.32
CA ASP A 237 23.13 -8.57 -1.02
C ASP A 237 22.28 -7.97 0.12
N LEU A 238 21.62 -6.83 -0.15
CA LEU A 238 20.67 -6.17 0.76
C LEU A 238 19.33 -5.90 0.06
N LEU A 239 18.23 -6.35 0.65
CA LEU A 239 16.86 -6.10 0.15
C LEU A 239 16.14 -5.16 1.11
N VAL A 240 15.65 -4.04 0.59
CA VAL A 240 14.88 -3.02 1.31
C VAL A 240 13.54 -2.85 0.61
N ALA A 241 12.48 -2.58 1.35
CA ALA A 241 11.16 -2.31 0.76
C ALA A 241 10.51 -1.10 1.42
N THR A 242 9.91 -0.25 0.60
CA THR A 242 9.01 0.84 1.04
C THR A 242 7.56 0.44 0.80
N GLY A 243 6.63 1.33 1.17
CA GLY A 243 5.21 1.16 0.89
C GLY A 243 4.33 1.73 1.98
N ILE A 244 3.03 1.66 1.73
CA ILE A 244 1.98 2.18 2.62
C ILE A 244 1.30 1.06 3.40
N VAL A 245 1.00 1.31 4.68
CA VAL A 245 0.27 0.38 5.56
C VAL A 245 -1.18 0.82 5.66
N GLU A 246 -2.08 0.03 5.10
CA GLU A 246 -3.52 0.28 5.03
C GLU A 246 -4.29 -1.02 5.31
N PRO A 247 -5.52 -0.92 5.87
CA PRO A 247 -6.44 -2.05 5.92
C PRO A 247 -6.64 -2.67 4.54
N HIS A 248 -6.41 -3.98 4.45
CA HIS A 248 -6.54 -4.74 3.23
C HIS A 248 -7.57 -5.86 3.41
N GLN A 249 -8.43 -6.01 2.41
CA GLN A 249 -9.58 -6.94 2.43
C GLN A 249 -9.20 -8.41 2.67
N PHE A 250 -8.07 -8.88 2.09
CA PHE A 250 -7.65 -10.28 2.20
C PHE A 250 -6.32 -10.47 2.96
N ALA A 251 -5.29 -9.71 2.62
CA ALA A 251 -3.96 -9.80 3.24
C ALA A 251 -3.84 -9.26 4.69
N GLY A 252 -4.94 -8.79 5.29
CA GLY A 252 -4.92 -8.08 6.57
C GLY A 252 -4.47 -6.63 6.40
N LEU A 253 -3.17 -6.38 6.34
CA LEU A 253 -2.60 -5.05 6.09
C LEU A 253 -1.76 -5.04 4.79
N SER A 254 -1.71 -3.90 4.10
CA SER A 254 -0.75 -3.65 3.03
C SER A 254 0.65 -3.31 3.58
N GLY A 255 1.59 -3.03 2.68
CA GLY A 255 2.96 -2.65 3.04
C GLY A 255 3.82 -3.80 3.56
N GLY A 256 5.04 -3.47 3.95
CA GLY A 256 6.01 -4.42 4.48
C GLY A 256 6.17 -5.67 3.62
N ARG A 257 5.86 -6.84 4.20
CA ARG A 257 5.97 -8.13 3.50
C ARG A 257 5.22 -8.19 2.18
N LYS A 258 4.10 -7.47 2.04
CA LYS A 258 3.25 -7.52 0.84
C LYS A 258 3.95 -6.90 -0.37
N THR A 259 4.72 -5.83 -0.16
CA THR A 259 5.47 -5.15 -1.22
C THR A 259 6.40 -6.13 -1.92
N VAL A 260 7.05 -7.02 -1.16
CA VAL A 260 7.95 -8.03 -1.73
C VAL A 260 7.16 -9.28 -2.15
N ALA A 261 6.52 -9.95 -1.19
CA ALA A 261 5.98 -11.29 -1.39
C ALA A 261 4.89 -11.38 -2.46
N LEU A 262 4.19 -10.27 -2.73
CA LEU A 262 3.16 -10.21 -3.78
C LEU A 262 3.50 -9.18 -4.87
N GLY A 263 4.15 -8.07 -4.50
CA GLY A 263 4.44 -7.01 -5.47
C GLY A 263 5.56 -7.35 -6.45
N VAL A 264 6.41 -8.34 -6.12
CA VAL A 264 7.44 -8.85 -7.06
C VAL A 264 7.33 -10.35 -7.30
N ALA A 265 6.13 -10.90 -7.16
CA ALA A 265 5.85 -12.31 -7.36
C ALA A 265 5.17 -12.58 -8.71
N ASP A 266 5.33 -13.80 -9.20
CA ASP A 266 4.73 -14.24 -10.46
C ASP A 266 3.21 -14.40 -10.40
N GLU A 267 2.60 -14.66 -11.57
CA GLU A 267 1.16 -14.89 -11.68
C GLU A 267 0.68 -16.09 -10.85
N ALA A 268 1.42 -17.19 -10.81
CA ALA A 268 0.99 -18.38 -10.07
C ALA A 268 0.95 -18.13 -8.56
N THR A 269 1.95 -17.44 -8.01
CA THR A 269 2.02 -17.04 -6.60
C THR A 269 0.89 -16.08 -6.24
N ILE A 270 0.66 -15.05 -7.08
CA ILE A 270 -0.41 -14.07 -6.85
C ILE A 270 -1.78 -14.74 -6.97
N GLY A 271 -1.97 -15.61 -7.97
CA GLY A 271 -3.18 -16.39 -8.18
C GLY A 271 -3.49 -17.33 -7.01
N ALA A 272 -2.48 -18.02 -6.46
CA ALA A 272 -2.65 -18.89 -5.29
C ALA A 272 -3.03 -18.09 -4.03
N THR A 273 -2.46 -16.90 -3.83
CA THR A 273 -2.74 -16.03 -2.68
C THR A 273 -4.04 -15.22 -2.80
N HIS A 274 -4.62 -15.14 -3.99
CA HIS A 274 -5.92 -14.51 -4.26
C HIS A 274 -6.97 -15.50 -4.75
N GLY A 275 -6.67 -16.80 -4.69
CA GLY A 275 -7.58 -17.85 -5.09
C GLY A 275 -8.72 -18.04 -4.10
N VAL A 276 -9.78 -18.73 -4.55
CA VAL A 276 -11.00 -18.99 -3.77
C VAL A 276 -10.67 -19.59 -2.40
N ALA A 277 -9.77 -20.57 -2.34
CA ALA A 277 -9.39 -21.21 -1.08
C ALA A 277 -8.75 -20.23 -0.08
N MET A 278 -7.96 -19.26 -0.55
CA MET A 278 -7.33 -18.27 0.31
C MET A 278 -8.35 -17.22 0.78
N ILE A 279 -9.24 -16.78 -0.10
CA ILE A 279 -10.28 -15.78 0.20
C ILE A 279 -11.36 -16.34 1.13
N ASP A 280 -11.81 -17.57 0.90
CA ASP A 280 -12.88 -18.22 1.67
C ASP A 280 -12.42 -18.70 3.05
N HIS A 281 -11.10 -18.77 3.28
CA HIS A 281 -10.55 -19.20 4.55
C HIS A 281 -11.06 -18.31 5.72
N PRO A 282 -11.46 -18.90 6.87
CA PRO A 282 -12.09 -18.16 7.97
C PRO A 282 -11.18 -17.09 8.60
N GLY A 283 -9.86 -17.28 8.53
CA GLY A 283 -8.86 -16.30 8.97
C GLY A 283 -8.60 -15.14 8.01
N THR A 284 -9.11 -15.20 6.78
CA THR A 284 -8.95 -14.13 5.78
C THR A 284 -10.03 -13.09 5.99
N ARG A 285 -9.72 -12.06 6.78
CA ARG A 285 -10.66 -10.99 7.15
C ARG A 285 -10.00 -9.62 7.02
N LEU A 286 -10.83 -8.60 6.77
CA LEU A 286 -10.40 -7.21 6.69
C LEU A 286 -9.54 -6.84 7.90
N ALA A 287 -8.33 -6.32 7.65
CA ALA A 287 -7.38 -5.88 8.68
C ALA A 287 -6.89 -6.98 9.65
N SER A 288 -7.21 -8.26 9.43
CA SER A 288 -6.77 -9.35 10.31
C SER A 288 -5.44 -9.94 9.85
N LEU A 289 -4.43 -9.86 10.72
CA LEU A 289 -3.16 -10.58 10.53
C LEU A 289 -3.15 -11.93 11.23
N ASP A 290 -3.78 -12.02 12.40
CA ASP A 290 -3.81 -13.23 13.21
C ASP A 290 -4.69 -14.30 12.57
N GLY A 291 -4.17 -15.52 12.49
CA GLY A 291 -4.86 -16.65 11.87
C GLY A 291 -5.02 -16.55 10.35
N ASN A 292 -4.61 -15.44 9.72
CA ASN A 292 -4.72 -15.22 8.28
C ASN A 292 -3.73 -16.13 7.52
N PRO A 293 -4.20 -16.99 6.62
CA PRO A 293 -3.32 -17.94 5.92
C PRO A 293 -2.31 -17.23 5.03
N SER A 294 -2.63 -16.04 4.52
CA SER A 294 -1.72 -15.24 3.69
C SER A 294 -0.55 -14.64 4.48
N THR A 295 -0.63 -14.55 5.81
CA THR A 295 0.40 -13.97 6.69
C THR A 295 1.24 -15.01 7.41
N ARG A 296 0.83 -16.29 7.37
CA ARG A 296 1.49 -17.36 8.11
C ARG A 296 2.89 -17.63 7.56
N ARG A 297 3.88 -17.60 8.46
CA ARG A 297 5.21 -18.15 8.20
C ARG A 297 5.11 -19.68 8.17
N ARG A 298 5.96 -20.33 7.39
CA ARG A 298 6.20 -21.77 7.53
C ARG A 298 6.59 -22.05 8.99
N PRO A 299 6.02 -23.08 9.65
CA PRO A 299 6.52 -23.51 10.95
C PRO A 299 8.01 -23.83 10.84
N ARG A 300 8.86 -23.26 11.72
CA ARG A 300 10.29 -23.57 11.73
C ARG A 300 10.49 -25.08 11.88
N SER A 301 11.47 -25.61 11.15
CA SER A 301 11.93 -26.97 11.42
C SER A 301 12.57 -27.00 12.82
N PRO A 302 12.33 -28.02 13.65
CA PRO A 302 13.04 -28.20 14.92
C PRO A 302 14.57 -28.23 14.78
N SER A 303 15.08 -28.48 13.57
CA SER A 303 16.52 -28.53 13.24
C SER A 303 17.13 -27.22 12.75
N GLU A 304 16.36 -26.15 12.57
CA GLU A 304 16.89 -24.85 12.14
C GLU A 304 17.51 -24.08 13.32
N PRO A 305 18.78 -23.62 13.23
CA PRO A 305 19.42 -22.88 14.31
C PRO A 305 18.68 -21.57 14.56
N ALA A 306 18.51 -21.22 15.84
CA ALA A 306 17.98 -19.92 16.22
C ALA A 306 18.90 -18.81 15.68
N SER A 307 18.36 -17.90 14.89
CA SER A 307 19.06 -16.68 14.46
C SER A 307 19.63 -15.98 15.69
N ALA A 308 20.95 -15.90 15.79
CA ALA A 308 21.64 -15.32 16.92
C ALA A 308 21.22 -13.86 17.08
N SER A 309 20.48 -13.56 18.15
CA SER A 309 20.44 -12.21 18.70
C SER A 309 21.86 -11.92 19.22
N SER A 310 22.63 -11.12 18.48
CA SER A 310 23.94 -10.66 18.92
C SER A 310 23.77 -9.66 20.06
N SER A 311 23.55 -10.18 21.27
CA SER A 311 23.85 -9.47 22.50
C SER A 311 25.31 -9.73 22.83
N THR A 312 26.19 -8.83 22.37
CA THR A 312 27.56 -8.79 22.85
C THR A 312 27.59 -8.08 24.20
N SER A 313 27.33 -8.82 25.27
CA SER A 313 27.75 -8.40 26.61
C SER A 313 29.29 -8.46 26.67
N SER A 314 29.93 -7.31 26.78
CA SER A 314 31.37 -7.22 27.03
C SER A 314 31.71 -7.75 28.43
N PRO A 315 32.73 -8.62 28.60
CA PRO A 315 33.18 -9.01 29.92
C PRO A 315 34.18 -7.97 30.46
N THR A 316 33.77 -7.26 31.52
CA THR A 316 34.66 -6.45 32.36
C THR A 316 35.76 -7.33 32.93
N LYS A 317 36.99 -7.20 32.43
CA LYS A 317 38.20 -7.68 33.10
C LYS A 317 38.51 -6.74 34.26
N MET A 318 38.19 -7.16 35.49
CA MET A 318 38.84 -6.67 36.69
C MET A 318 40.29 -7.19 36.69
N ALA A 319 41.26 -6.28 36.54
CA ALA A 319 42.65 -6.52 36.91
C ALA A 319 42.88 -5.83 38.25
N GLY A 320 43.18 -6.62 39.28
CA GLY A 320 43.60 -6.10 40.58
C GLY A 320 45.07 -5.67 40.55
N ARG A 321 45.33 -4.52 41.16
CA ARG A 321 46.40 -4.24 42.13
C ARG A 321 46.05 -2.95 42.85
#